data_AF-A0A093ZPP9-F1
#
_entry.id   AF-A0A093ZPP9-F1
#
_cell.length_a   1.000
_cell.length_b   1.000
_cell.length_c   1.000
_cell.angle_alpha   90.00
_cell.angle_beta   90.00
_cell.angle_gamma   90.00
#
_symmetry.space_group_name_H-M   'P 1'
#
loop_
_entity.id
_entity.type
_entity.pdbx_description
1 polymer ?
#
loop_
_entity_poly.entity_id
_entity_poly.type
_entity_poly.pdbx_seq_one_letter_code
_entity_poly.pdbx_strand_id
1 'polypeptide(L)'
;MTVTFQVGDREFKQAGNLDIDFWITNPAGGLEANERSVSTGDHSFVAKHDGKFVYCFSNDNWSANSKEVSFNVHGIVYVPEAEVTTDPLEIEVRALYDLLAQVKDEQSYIVLRERIHRNTAESTNGRVKWWSTFQMIVLVANGVFQVWWLKRFFEVKRVV
;
A
#
# COMPACT_ATOMS: atom_id res chain seq x y z
N MET A 1 -17.91 2.37 -20.16
CA MET A 1 -17.08 3.05 -19.15
C MET A 1 -17.48 2.51 -17.80
N THR A 2 -16.50 2.18 -16.97
CA THR A 2 -16.67 1.59 -15.66
C THR A 2 -15.93 2.44 -14.65
N VAL A 3 -16.59 2.77 -13.54
CA VAL A 3 -16.00 3.53 -12.43
C VAL A 3 -16.16 2.74 -11.15
N THR A 4 -15.03 2.47 -10.51
CA THR A 4 -14.98 1.85 -9.20
C THR A 4 -14.41 2.85 -8.21
N PHE A 5 -14.95 2.87 -6.99
CA PHE A 5 -14.42 3.73 -5.94
C PHE A 5 -14.55 3.08 -4.56
N GLN A 6 -13.68 3.52 -3.66
CA GLN A 6 -13.68 3.16 -2.25
C GLN A 6 -13.26 4.36 -1.42
N VAL A 7 -13.99 4.61 -0.34
CA VAL A 7 -13.74 5.70 0.60
C VAL A 7 -12.96 5.19 1.79
N GLY A 8 -11.93 5.94 2.16
CA GLY A 8 -11.07 5.67 3.31
C GLY A 8 -10.81 6.93 4.13
N ASP A 9 -10.04 6.72 5.19
CA ASP A 9 -9.54 7.76 6.07
C ASP A 9 -8.18 8.25 5.59
N ARG A 10 -7.99 9.56 5.47
CA ARG A 10 -6.66 10.16 5.25
C ARG A 10 -5.76 10.01 6.48
N GLU A 11 -6.36 10.10 7.68
CA GLU A 11 -5.67 9.97 8.97
C GLU A 11 -6.39 8.94 9.86
N PHE A 12 -5.62 8.12 10.57
CA PHE A 12 -6.12 6.93 11.26
C PHE A 12 -7.28 7.25 12.23
N LYS A 13 -8.49 6.74 11.92
CA LYS A 13 -9.73 6.83 12.71
C LYS A 13 -10.35 8.23 12.87
N GLN A 14 -10.19 9.13 11.90
CA GLN A 14 -10.75 10.48 12.01
C GLN A 14 -12.17 10.67 11.45
N ALA A 15 -12.56 10.00 10.36
CA ALA A 15 -13.82 10.36 9.72
C ALA A 15 -15.04 9.83 10.47
N GLY A 16 -14.91 8.75 11.27
CA GLY A 16 -16.00 8.15 12.06
C GLY A 16 -17.11 7.49 11.21
N ASN A 17 -17.44 8.07 10.06
CA ASN A 17 -18.29 7.58 8.99
C ASN A 17 -17.52 7.73 7.66
N LEU A 18 -17.63 6.73 6.77
CA LEU A 18 -16.94 6.71 5.47
C LEU A 18 -17.90 6.81 4.27
N ASP A 19 -19.15 7.16 4.51
CA ASP A 19 -20.17 7.26 3.46
C ASP A 19 -20.07 8.61 2.74
N ILE A 20 -20.27 8.60 1.43
CA ILE A 20 -20.32 9.78 0.56
C ILE A 20 -21.50 9.70 -0.40
N ASP A 21 -21.85 10.83 -1.00
CA ASP A 21 -22.80 10.86 -2.13
C ASP A 21 -21.98 10.83 -3.42
N PHE A 22 -22.34 9.94 -4.34
CA PHE A 22 -21.68 9.76 -5.63
C PHE A 22 -22.68 9.92 -6.77
N TRP A 23 -22.32 10.71 -7.78
CA TRP A 23 -23.14 10.78 -8.98
C TRP A 23 -22.32 11.03 -10.24
N ILE A 24 -22.91 10.63 -11.36
CA ILE A 24 -22.33 10.76 -12.70
C ILE A 24 -23.26 11.63 -13.53
N THR A 25 -22.73 12.74 -14.05
CA THR A 25 -23.46 13.64 -14.93
C THR A 25 -22.97 13.50 -16.37
N ASN A 26 -23.89 13.34 -17.31
CA ASN A 26 -23.59 13.30 -18.74
C ASN A 26 -23.42 14.71 -19.33
N PRO A 27 -22.92 14.84 -20.58
CA PRO A 27 -22.70 16.14 -21.22
C PRO A 27 -23.98 16.97 -21.41
N ALA A 28 -25.15 16.32 -21.42
CA ALA A 28 -26.46 16.95 -21.55
C ALA A 28 -27.07 17.37 -20.18
N GLY A 29 -26.35 17.16 -19.07
CA GLY A 29 -26.80 17.49 -17.72
C GLY A 29 -27.70 16.43 -17.05
N GLY A 30 -27.91 15.28 -17.69
CA GLY A 30 -28.61 14.14 -17.11
C GLY A 30 -27.73 13.35 -16.13
N LEU A 31 -28.35 12.69 -15.16
CA LEU A 31 -27.68 11.81 -14.22
C LEU A 31 -27.68 10.37 -14.76
N GLU A 32 -26.50 9.79 -14.95
CA GLU A 32 -26.33 8.38 -15.35
C GLU A 32 -26.33 7.44 -14.14
N ALA A 33 -25.78 7.92 -13.01
CA ALA A 33 -25.83 7.22 -11.73
C ALA A 33 -25.95 8.25 -10.60
N ASN A 34 -26.63 7.86 -9.53
CA ASN A 34 -26.81 8.67 -8.33
C ASN A 34 -26.98 7.74 -7.14
N GLU A 35 -25.94 7.68 -6.32
CA GLU A 35 -25.89 6.90 -5.09
C GLU A 35 -25.68 7.82 -3.91
N ARG A 36 -26.40 7.53 -2.83
CA ARG A 36 -26.32 8.31 -1.61
C ARG A 36 -25.85 7.45 -0.46
N SER A 37 -25.03 8.04 0.41
CA SER A 37 -24.50 7.38 1.62
C SER A 37 -23.84 6.02 1.35
N VAL A 38 -22.88 6.00 0.43
CA VAL A 38 -22.11 4.81 0.05
C VAL A 38 -20.63 4.99 0.35
N SER A 39 -19.96 3.94 0.83
CA SER A 39 -18.52 3.92 1.09
C SER A 39 -17.71 3.21 -0.01
N THR A 40 -18.38 2.51 -0.92
CA THR A 40 -17.80 1.90 -2.11
C THR A 40 -18.86 1.71 -3.18
N GLY A 41 -18.46 1.68 -4.45
CA GLY A 41 -19.35 1.41 -5.57
C GLY A 41 -18.59 0.96 -6.81
N ASP A 42 -19.30 0.22 -7.68
CA ASP A 42 -18.87 -0.19 -9.02
C ASP A 42 -20.00 0.09 -10.00
N HIS A 43 -19.78 1.04 -10.91
CA HIS A 43 -20.76 1.48 -11.89
C HIS A 43 -20.24 1.33 -13.29
N SER A 44 -20.97 0.56 -14.10
CA SER A 44 -20.69 0.39 -15.52
C SER A 44 -21.82 0.96 -16.36
N PHE A 45 -21.50 1.90 -17.25
CA PHE A 45 -22.46 2.48 -18.18
C PHE A 45 -21.87 2.62 -19.59
N VAL A 46 -22.73 2.71 -20.59
CA VAL A 46 -22.37 2.95 -21.98
C VAL A 46 -22.67 4.41 -22.30
N ALA A 47 -21.68 5.14 -22.81
CA ALA A 47 -21.88 6.52 -23.20
C ALA A 47 -22.77 6.61 -24.44
N LYS A 48 -23.92 7.26 -24.29
CA LYS A 48 -24.87 7.53 -25.38
C LYS A 48 -24.62 8.86 -26.08
N HIS A 49 -23.84 9.73 -25.45
CA HIS A 49 -23.56 11.09 -25.91
C HIS A 49 -22.06 11.32 -25.92
N ASP A 50 -21.56 11.91 -27.00
CA ASP A 50 -20.19 12.37 -27.08
C ASP A 50 -20.02 13.63 -26.23
N GLY A 51 -18.95 13.69 -25.44
CA GLY A 51 -18.61 14.85 -24.64
C GLY A 51 -18.06 14.51 -23.26
N LYS A 52 -18.04 15.52 -22.38
CA LYS A 52 -17.49 15.41 -21.03
C LYS A 52 -18.51 14.85 -20.05
N PHE A 53 -18.18 13.67 -19.50
CA PHE A 53 -18.86 13.12 -18.32
C PHE A 53 -18.17 13.62 -17.05
N VAL A 54 -18.95 13.89 -16.00
CA VAL A 54 -18.46 14.41 -14.72
C VAL A 54 -18.80 13.40 -13.63
N TYR A 55 -17.78 12.97 -12.90
CA TYR A 55 -17.88 12.10 -11.73
C TYR A 55 -17.74 12.96 -10.49
N CYS A 56 -18.75 12.96 -9.62
CA CYS A 56 -18.79 13.80 -8.44
C CYS A 56 -18.86 12.95 -7.17
N PHE A 57 -18.07 13.35 -6.18
CA PHE A 57 -18.05 12.80 -4.84
C PHE A 57 -18.33 13.94 -3.85
N SER A 58 -19.40 13.86 -3.07
CA SER A 58 -19.74 14.88 -2.07
C SER A 58 -19.64 14.33 -0.65
N ASN A 59 -19.12 15.17 0.23
CA ASN A 59 -19.06 14.97 1.67
C ASN A 59 -19.96 15.96 2.43
N ASP A 60 -20.86 16.68 1.74
CA ASP A 60 -21.60 17.79 2.35
C ASP A 60 -22.58 17.35 3.45
N ASN A 61 -23.09 16.12 3.37
CA ASN A 61 -24.07 15.59 4.31
C ASN A 61 -23.48 15.04 5.61
N TRP A 62 -22.15 14.86 5.71
CA TRP A 62 -21.52 14.24 6.89
C TRP A 62 -20.60 15.22 7.61
N SER A 63 -20.74 15.28 8.93
CA SER A 63 -19.93 16.11 9.83
C SER A 63 -18.49 15.62 10.02
N ALA A 64 -18.00 14.75 9.14
CA ALA A 64 -16.71 14.10 9.26
C ALA A 64 -15.57 15.01 8.80
N ASN A 65 -14.42 14.88 9.46
CA ASN A 65 -13.14 15.36 8.96
C ASN A 65 -12.86 14.76 7.57
N SER A 66 -11.93 15.38 6.82
CA SER A 66 -11.60 15.04 5.43
C SER A 66 -11.58 13.54 5.14
N LYS A 67 -12.33 13.11 4.12
CA LYS A 67 -12.34 11.73 3.61
C LYS A 67 -11.39 11.60 2.43
N GLU A 68 -10.78 10.43 2.27
CA GLU A 68 -9.96 10.10 1.12
C GLU A 68 -10.74 9.16 0.19
N VAL A 69 -10.78 9.48 -1.11
CA VAL A 69 -11.50 8.67 -2.10
C VAL A 69 -10.49 8.09 -3.09
N SER A 70 -10.37 6.76 -3.11
CA SER A 70 -9.64 6.05 -4.15
C SER A 70 -10.62 5.65 -5.24
N PHE A 71 -10.38 6.09 -6.48
CA PHE A 71 -11.26 5.78 -7.60
C PHE A 71 -10.45 5.35 -8.83
N ASN A 72 -11.05 4.48 -9.64
CA ASN A 72 -10.51 4.03 -10.91
C ASN A 72 -11.57 4.15 -12.00
N VAL A 73 -11.21 4.76 -13.13
CA VAL A 73 -12.07 4.91 -14.30
C VAL A 73 -11.50 4.08 -15.44
N HIS A 74 -12.16 2.97 -15.75
CA HIS A 74 -11.84 2.11 -16.88
C HIS A 74 -12.76 2.43 -18.06
N GLY A 75 -12.21 3.01 -19.12
CA GLY A 75 -12.94 3.29 -20.35
C GLY A 75 -12.02 3.22 -21.57
N ILE A 76 -12.51 2.66 -22.66
CA ILE A 76 -11.89 2.77 -23.98
C ILE A 76 -12.13 4.20 -24.46
N VAL A 77 -11.15 5.08 -24.28
CA VAL A 77 -11.18 6.43 -24.83
C VAL A 77 -10.63 6.35 -26.25
N TYR A 78 -11.50 6.44 -27.24
CA TYR A 78 -11.05 6.76 -28.60
C TYR A 78 -10.71 8.25 -28.61
N VAL A 79 -9.44 8.57 -28.36
CA VAL A 79 -8.91 9.89 -28.70
C VAL A 79 -8.73 9.90 -30.22
N PRO A 80 -9.46 10.74 -30.99
CA PRO A 80 -9.17 10.87 -32.40
C PRO A 80 -7.75 11.42 -32.54
N GLU A 81 -6.88 10.66 -33.20
CA GLU A 81 -5.51 11.01 -33.55
C GLU A 81 -5.47 12.08 -34.67
N ALA A 82 -6.29 13.12 -34.53
CA ALA A 82 -6.44 14.16 -35.54
C ALA A 82 -6.44 15.52 -34.84
N GLU A 83 -5.24 15.96 -34.46
CA GLU A 83 -4.77 17.36 -34.35
C GLU A 83 -3.57 17.47 -33.39
N VAL A 84 -2.55 16.64 -33.58
CA VAL A 84 -1.21 16.96 -33.07
C VAL A 84 -0.24 16.78 -34.22
N THR A 85 0.16 17.89 -34.85
CA THR A 85 1.36 17.91 -35.70
C THR A 85 2.58 17.77 -34.80
N THR A 86 2.76 16.60 -34.19
CA THR A 86 3.97 16.25 -33.45
C THR A 86 5.04 15.86 -34.46
N ASP A 87 6.18 16.52 -34.40
CA ASP A 87 7.39 16.15 -35.15
C ASP A 87 7.65 14.65 -34.92
N PRO A 88 7.93 13.82 -35.95
CA PRO A 88 8.19 12.38 -35.77
C PRO A 88 9.23 12.06 -34.68
N LEU A 89 10.16 12.99 -34.43
CA LEU A 89 11.10 12.89 -33.32
C LEU A 89 10.44 12.97 -31.94
N GLU A 90 9.45 13.86 -31.74
CA GLU A 90 8.73 13.99 -30.46
C GLU A 90 7.90 12.74 -30.14
N ILE A 91 7.40 12.06 -31.17
CA ILE A 91 6.65 10.80 -31.03
C ILE A 91 7.58 9.71 -30.50
N GLU A 92 8.77 9.53 -31.08
CA GLU A 92 9.74 8.53 -30.60
C GLU A 92 10.26 8.86 -29.19
N VAL A 93 10.53 10.14 -28.90
CA VAL A 93 10.97 10.57 -27.56
C VAL A 93 9.90 10.32 -26.51
N ARG A 94 8.62 10.55 -26.81
CA ARG A 94 7.50 10.20 -25.92
C ARG A 94 7.39 8.69 -25.71
N ALA A 95 7.48 7.90 -26.78
CA ALA A 95 7.44 6.45 -26.67
C ALA A 95 8.58 5.90 -25.80
N LEU A 96 9.80 6.44 -25.95
CA LEU A 96 10.95 6.08 -25.11
C LEU A 96 10.73 6.50 -23.65
N TYR A 97 10.18 7.71 -23.42
CA TYR A 97 9.87 8.19 -22.08
C TYR A 97 8.87 7.29 -21.37
N ASP A 98 7.81 6.86 -22.06
CA ASP A 98 6.77 5.98 -21.49
C ASP A 98 7.34 4.60 -21.13
N LEU A 99 8.18 4.02 -22.01
CA LEU A 99 8.91 2.77 -21.72
C LEU A 99 9.83 2.92 -20.51
N LEU A 100 10.55 4.04 -20.41
CA LEU A 100 11.49 4.27 -19.32
C LEU A 100 10.78 4.55 -17.99
N ALA A 101 9.61 5.22 -18.04
CA ALA A 101 8.72 5.38 -16.90
C ALA A 101 8.21 4.01 -16.41
N GLN A 102 7.83 3.12 -17.33
CA GLN A 102 7.38 1.77 -16.99
C GLN A 102 8.50 0.95 -16.31
N VAL A 103 9.72 0.99 -16.84
CA VAL A 103 10.88 0.32 -16.22
C VAL A 103 11.20 0.90 -14.84
N LYS A 104 11.11 2.22 -14.69
CA LYS A 104 11.35 2.89 -13.41
C LYS A 104 10.35 2.45 -12.35
N ASP A 105 9.07 2.33 -12.72
CA ASP A 105 8.04 1.86 -11.82
C ASP A 105 8.28 0.40 -11.41
N GLU A 106 8.67 -0.48 -12.34
CA GLU A 106 9.05 -1.86 -12.00
C GLU A 106 10.26 -1.94 -11.07
N GLN A 107 11.31 -1.14 -11.33
CA GLN A 107 12.46 -1.08 -10.43
C GLN A 107 12.07 -0.59 -9.03
N SER A 108 11.19 0.40 -8.95
CA SER A 108 10.71 0.92 -7.66
C SER A 108 9.99 -0.17 -6.85
N TYR A 109 9.19 -1.00 -7.52
CA TYR A 109 8.52 -2.15 -6.92
C TYR A 109 9.51 -3.21 -6.42
N ILE A 110 10.52 -3.55 -7.25
CA ILE A 110 11.55 -4.54 -6.88
C ILE A 110 12.33 -4.07 -5.65
N VAL A 111 12.71 -2.79 -5.60
CA VAL A 111 13.45 -2.20 -4.47
C VAL A 111 12.60 -2.21 -3.20
N LEU A 112 11.31 -1.87 -3.29
CA LEU A 112 10.43 -1.92 -2.12
C LEU A 112 10.30 -3.34 -1.58
N ARG A 113 10.09 -4.32 -2.48
CA ARG A 113 10.02 -5.74 -2.12
C ARG A 113 11.30 -6.21 -1.45
N GLU A 114 12.47 -5.85 -1.98
CA GLU A 114 13.77 -6.19 -1.38
C GLU A 114 13.90 -5.64 0.04
N ARG A 115 13.54 -4.37 0.27
CA ARG A 115 13.60 -3.77 1.62
C ARG A 115 12.75 -4.53 2.64
N ILE A 116 11.55 -4.95 2.25
CA ILE A 116 10.66 -5.73 3.12
C ILE A 116 11.26 -7.10 3.45
N HIS A 117 11.75 -7.81 2.44
CA HIS A 117 12.41 -9.12 2.63
C HIS A 117 13.65 -9.00 3.50
N ARG A 118 14.46 -7.95 3.29
CA ARG A 118 15.66 -7.69 4.07
C ARG A 118 15.35 -7.39 5.54
N ASN A 119 14.39 -6.53 5.82
CA ASN A 119 13.98 -6.22 7.20
C ASN A 119 13.45 -7.46 7.94
N THR A 120 12.72 -8.32 7.23
CA THR A 120 12.19 -9.58 7.81
C THR A 120 13.32 -10.57 8.11
N ALA A 121 14.29 -10.70 7.19
CA ALA A 121 15.46 -11.54 7.38
C ALA A 121 16.35 -11.03 8.53
N GLU A 122 16.58 -9.72 8.61
CA GLU A 122 17.42 -9.11 9.63
C GLU A 122 16.82 -9.22 11.03
N SER A 123 15.53 -8.95 11.19
CA SER A 123 14.83 -9.10 12.48
C SER A 123 14.79 -10.56 12.96
N THR A 124 14.56 -11.51 12.07
CA THR A 124 14.60 -12.95 12.39
C THR A 124 16.00 -13.38 12.81
N ASN A 125 17.02 -12.98 12.04
CA ASN A 125 18.41 -13.29 12.34
C ASN A 125 18.84 -12.70 13.69
N GLY A 126 18.46 -11.44 13.98
CA GLY A 126 18.74 -10.79 15.25
C GLY A 126 18.16 -11.54 16.45
N ARG A 127 16.91 -11.98 16.37
CA ARG A 127 16.24 -12.78 17.42
C ARG A 127 16.94 -14.12 17.64
N VAL A 128 17.25 -14.84 16.57
CA VAL A 128 17.95 -16.14 16.63
C VAL A 128 19.35 -15.96 17.23
N LYS A 129 20.08 -14.92 16.83
CA LYS A 129 21.43 -14.62 17.33
C LYS A 129 21.44 -14.34 18.83
N TRP A 130 20.51 -13.52 19.32
CA TRP A 130 20.39 -13.24 20.75
C TRP A 130 20.02 -14.48 21.56
N TRP A 131 19.07 -15.27 21.06
CA TRP A 131 18.69 -16.53 21.72
C TRP A 131 19.83 -17.53 21.79
N SER A 132 20.56 -17.72 20.67
CA SER A 132 21.73 -18.59 20.60
C SER A 132 22.86 -18.13 21.53
N THR A 133 23.10 -16.81 21.59
CA THR A 133 24.10 -16.22 22.50
C THR A 133 23.74 -16.46 23.96
N PHE A 134 22.47 -16.28 24.33
CA PHE A 134 21.98 -16.58 25.67
C PHE A 134 22.19 -18.06 26.04
N GLN A 135 21.84 -18.98 25.14
CA GLN A 135 22.05 -20.42 25.35
C GLN A 135 23.53 -20.76 25.57
N MET A 136 24.44 -20.16 24.78
CA MET A 136 25.89 -20.32 24.94
C MET A 136 26.36 -19.89 26.35
N ILE A 137 25.87 -18.74 26.83
CA ILE A 137 26.20 -18.24 28.18
C ILE A 137 25.70 -19.22 29.25
N VAL A 138 24.48 -19.72 29.14
CA VAL A 138 23.89 -20.67 30.09
C VAL A 138 24.69 -21.98 30.14
N LEU A 139 25.15 -22.49 28.99
CA LEU A 139 25.98 -23.69 28.93
C LEU A 139 27.33 -23.49 29.63
N VAL A 140 28.02 -22.38 29.36
CA VAL A 140 29.30 -22.04 30.02
C VAL A 140 29.10 -21.88 31.53
N ALA A 141 28.06 -21.18 31.96
CA ALA A 141 27.74 -20.99 33.37
C ALA A 141 27.49 -22.33 34.08
N ASN A 142 26.74 -23.25 33.45
CA ASN A 142 26.54 -24.60 33.99
C ASN A 142 27.86 -25.37 34.10
N GLY A 143 28.74 -25.31 33.09
CA GLY A 143 30.04 -25.96 33.16
C GLY A 143 30.91 -25.43 34.31
N VAL A 144 30.96 -24.11 34.49
CA VAL A 144 31.68 -23.48 35.62
C VAL A 144 31.06 -23.90 36.96
N PHE A 145 29.72 -23.89 37.05
CA PHE A 145 29.00 -24.30 38.26
C PHE A 145 29.28 -25.76 38.62
N GLN A 146 29.27 -26.66 37.64
CA GLN A 146 29.59 -28.07 37.85
C GLN A 146 31.01 -28.27 38.40
N VAL A 147 32.00 -27.58 37.83
CA VAL A 147 33.40 -27.67 38.30
C VAL A 147 33.55 -27.07 39.71
N TRP A 148 32.92 -25.93 39.98
CA TRP A 148 32.92 -25.30 41.30
C TRP A 148 32.29 -26.20 42.36
N TRP A 149 31.13 -26.78 42.04
CA TRP A 149 30.40 -27.70 42.93
C TRP A 149 31.24 -28.93 43.25
N LEU A 150 31.86 -29.57 42.24
CA LEU A 150 32.75 -30.71 42.46
C LEU A 150 33.95 -30.33 43.33
N LYS A 151 34.61 -29.20 43.06
CA LYS A 151 35.72 -28.72 43.92
C LYS A 151 35.29 -28.52 45.36
N ARG A 152 34.12 -27.92 45.59
CA ARG A 152 33.56 -27.67 46.92
C ARG A 152 33.16 -28.97 47.64
N PHE A 153 32.65 -29.95 46.90
CA PHE A 153 32.29 -31.26 47.44
C PHE A 153 33.51 -32.04 47.95
N PHE A 154 34.65 -31.96 47.24
CA PHE A 154 35.91 -32.59 47.64
C PHE A 154 36.75 -31.75 48.62
N GLU A 155 36.39 -30.48 48.84
CA GLU A 155 36.98 -29.64 49.89
C GLU A 155 36.44 -30.07 51.26
N VAL A 156 37.01 -31.14 51.81
CA VAL A 156 36.72 -31.61 53.17
C VAL A 156 37.09 -30.51 54.16
N LYS A 157 36.08 -29.89 54.77
CA LYS A 157 36.30 -29.08 55.98
C LYS A 157 36.78 -30.02 57.08
N ARG A 158 38.09 -30.10 57.29
CA ARG A 158 38.63 -30.62 58.55
C ARG A 158 38.18 -29.67 59.65
N VAL A 159 37.11 -30.05 60.35
CA VAL A 159 36.77 -29.49 61.66
C VAL A 159 37.86 -30.00 62.59
N VAL A 160 38.66 -29.06 63.14
CA VAL A 160 39.62 -29.32 64.21
C VAL A 160 38.85 -29.55 65.50
#